data_AF-R7AEM1-F1
#
_entry.id   AF-R7AEM1-F1
#
_cell.length_a   1.000
_cell.length_b   1.000
_cell.length_c   1.000
_cell.angle_alpha   90.00
_cell.angle_beta   90.00
_cell.angle_gamma   90.00
#
_symmetry.space_group_name_H-M   'P 1'
#
loop_
_entity.id
_entity.type
_entity.pdbx_description
1 polymer ?
#
loop_
_entity_poly.entity_id
_entity_poly.type
_entity_poly.pdbx_seq_one_letter_code
_entity_poly.pdbx_strand_id
1 'polypeptide(L)'
;MDTLQSCMHLDGIREYTVEAGRADTITREKLEVIRRYGADRISINPQTLNDVVLHAIGRKHTAQQAVDAFQLARFMGFDNINMDLIAGLPQDTPDSFRNTLDRVIALEPESVTVHTLTLKRAADLYAQGERQIANPAAAMVDYSSSRLPAQGYQPYYLYRQKNTLENLENVGYAKPGYESLYNILIMDETQTIFGAGCGASTKLVCPEGKITRIRNYKFPYEYIGQFDALMEKKEQIRRIMEGADYGV
;
A
#
# COMPACT_ATOMS: atom_id res chain seq x y z
N MET A 1 -8.75 -6.08 -17.27
CA MET A 1 -8.82 -4.67 -17.72
C MET A 1 -9.90 -4.47 -18.76
N ASP A 2 -10.31 -5.51 -19.47
CA ASP A 2 -11.33 -5.46 -20.55
C ASP A 2 -12.60 -4.71 -20.15
N THR A 3 -13.16 -4.97 -18.96
CA THR A 3 -14.33 -4.22 -18.47
C THR A 3 -14.03 -2.73 -18.31
N LEU A 4 -12.87 -2.36 -17.76
CA LEU A 4 -12.49 -0.94 -17.65
C LEU A 4 -12.34 -0.32 -19.04
N GLN A 5 -11.64 -0.98 -19.96
CA GLN A 5 -11.48 -0.51 -21.35
C GLN A 5 -12.83 -0.36 -22.07
N SER A 6 -13.82 -1.21 -21.75
CA SER A 6 -15.16 -1.11 -22.33
C SER A 6 -16.04 -0.01 -21.71
N CYS A 7 -15.72 0.43 -20.48
CA CYS A 7 -16.53 1.38 -19.73
C CYS A 7 -15.91 2.78 -19.63
N MET A 8 -14.61 2.94 -19.90
CA MET A 8 -13.89 4.20 -19.81
C MET A 8 -12.73 4.30 -20.80
N HIS A 9 -12.48 5.51 -21.28
CA HIS A 9 -11.32 5.82 -22.10
C HIS A 9 -10.05 5.82 -21.23
N LEU A 10 -9.07 5.00 -21.59
CA LEU A 10 -7.84 4.83 -20.82
C LEU A 10 -6.64 5.61 -21.41
N ASP A 11 -6.83 6.33 -22.52
CA ASP A 11 -5.77 7.00 -23.28
C ASP A 11 -5.06 8.16 -22.54
N GLY A 12 -5.53 8.49 -21.32
CA GLY A 12 -4.94 9.49 -20.43
C GLY A 12 -4.41 8.92 -19.10
N ILE A 13 -4.34 7.60 -18.94
CA ILE A 13 -3.75 7.01 -17.74
C ILE A 13 -2.26 7.40 -17.68
N ARG A 14 -1.88 8.00 -16.56
CA ARG A 14 -0.48 8.40 -16.28
C ARG A 14 0.30 7.34 -15.51
N GLU A 15 -0.39 6.50 -14.74
CA GLU A 15 0.20 5.44 -13.93
C GLU A 15 -0.84 4.34 -13.70
N TYR A 16 -0.45 3.09 -13.97
CA TYR A 16 -1.17 1.88 -13.59
C TYR A 16 -0.33 1.04 -12.63
N THR A 17 -0.73 1.04 -11.35
CA THR A 17 -0.03 0.36 -10.28
C THR A 17 -0.82 -0.85 -9.78
N VAL A 18 -0.14 -1.96 -9.50
CA VAL A 18 -0.76 -3.18 -8.94
C VAL A 18 -0.09 -3.59 -7.63
N GLU A 19 -0.89 -3.71 -6.58
CA GLU A 19 -0.47 -4.37 -5.34
C GLU A 19 -0.44 -5.89 -5.57
N ALA A 20 0.72 -6.42 -6.00
CA ALA A 20 0.92 -7.86 -6.18
C ALA A 20 0.82 -8.60 -4.83
N GLY A 21 1.15 -7.89 -3.75
CA GLY A 21 0.81 -8.26 -2.39
C GLY A 21 1.90 -9.10 -1.73
N ARG A 22 1.49 -10.19 -1.07
CA ARG A 22 2.40 -11.03 -0.27
C ARG A 22 3.11 -12.03 -1.17
N ALA A 23 4.33 -12.41 -0.81
CA ALA A 23 5.13 -13.38 -1.55
C ALA A 23 4.36 -14.69 -1.84
N ASP A 24 3.61 -15.22 -0.87
CA ASP A 24 2.79 -16.44 -1.00
C ASP A 24 1.57 -16.29 -1.92
N THR A 25 1.31 -15.10 -2.44
CA THR A 25 0.21 -14.85 -3.37
C THR A 25 0.66 -14.53 -4.79
N ILE A 26 1.97 -14.40 -5.01
CA ILE A 26 2.56 -14.07 -6.31
C ILE A 26 2.87 -15.37 -7.04
N THR A 27 2.31 -15.52 -8.24
CA THR A 27 2.60 -16.65 -9.13
C THR A 27 2.98 -16.12 -10.50
N ARG A 28 3.66 -16.95 -11.30
CA ARG A 28 4.03 -16.60 -12.67
C ARG A 28 2.81 -16.18 -13.49
N GLU A 29 1.71 -16.91 -13.40
CA GLU A 29 0.48 -16.65 -14.16
C GLU A 29 -0.11 -15.28 -13.81
N LYS A 30 -0.08 -14.89 -12.52
CA LYS A 30 -0.53 -13.55 -12.11
C LYS A 30 0.38 -12.46 -12.66
N LEU A 31 1.69 -12.66 -12.59
CA LEU A 31 2.66 -11.71 -13.13
C LEU A 31 2.53 -11.57 -14.66
N GLU A 32 2.26 -12.67 -15.38
CA GLU A 32 1.99 -12.66 -16.83
C GLU A 32 0.74 -11.84 -17.15
N VAL A 33 -0.33 -12.01 -16.36
CA VAL A 33 -1.57 -11.24 -16.52
C VAL A 33 -1.33 -9.75 -16.25
N ILE A 34 -0.65 -9.42 -15.14
CA ILE A 34 -0.33 -8.03 -14.79
C ILE A 34 0.50 -7.38 -15.89
N ARG A 35 1.52 -8.09 -16.41
CA ARG A 35 2.39 -7.56 -17.47
C ARG A 35 1.65 -7.40 -18.79
N ARG A 36 0.82 -8.38 -19.16
CA ARG A 36 -0.03 -8.33 -20.37
C ARG A 36 -0.92 -7.10 -20.41
N TYR A 37 -1.42 -6.69 -19.25
CA TYR A 37 -2.26 -5.50 -19.11
C TYR A 37 -1.49 -4.20 -18.86
N GLY A 38 -0.15 -4.24 -18.92
CA GLY A 38 0.68 -3.03 -18.96
C GLY A 38 0.76 -2.28 -17.63
N ALA A 39 0.78 -2.98 -16.49
CA ALA A 39 1.08 -2.29 -15.22
C ALA A 39 2.48 -1.67 -15.27
N ASP A 40 2.56 -0.39 -14.91
CA ASP A 40 3.79 0.39 -14.85
C ASP A 40 4.59 0.05 -13.60
N ARG A 41 3.90 -0.27 -12.50
CA ARG A 41 4.51 -0.53 -11.19
C ARG A 41 3.81 -1.67 -10.46
N ILE A 42 4.57 -2.47 -9.73
CA ILE A 42 4.03 -3.45 -8.79
C ILE A 42 4.61 -3.29 -7.38
N SER A 43 3.83 -3.67 -6.37
CA SER A 43 4.30 -3.75 -4.98
C SER A 43 4.39 -5.20 -4.50
N ILE A 44 5.59 -5.60 -4.04
CA ILE A 44 5.89 -6.90 -3.44
C ILE A 44 6.28 -6.67 -1.98
N ASN A 45 5.44 -7.12 -1.05
CA ASN A 45 5.47 -6.60 0.32
C ASN A 45 5.96 -7.67 1.30
N PRO A 46 7.28 -7.81 1.53
CA PRO A 46 7.83 -8.77 2.50
C PRO A 46 7.47 -8.40 3.94
N GLN A 47 7.32 -7.10 4.24
CA GLN A 47 7.15 -6.53 5.59
C GLN A 47 8.41 -6.62 6.44
N THR A 48 9.05 -7.79 6.44
CA THR A 48 10.37 -8.06 7.02
C THR A 48 11.03 -9.23 6.30
N LEU A 49 12.35 -9.33 6.32
CA LEU A 49 13.11 -10.49 5.82
C LEU A 49 13.66 -11.37 6.95
N ASN A 50 13.02 -11.30 8.12
CA ASN A 50 13.29 -12.15 9.27
C ASN A 50 12.16 -13.17 9.47
N ASP A 51 12.47 -14.47 9.32
CA ASP A 51 11.50 -15.56 9.43
C ASP A 51 10.85 -15.68 10.82
N VAL A 52 11.57 -15.34 11.89
CA VAL A 52 11.02 -15.34 13.25
C VAL A 52 9.94 -14.26 13.38
N VAL A 53 10.22 -13.07 12.87
CA VAL A 53 9.26 -11.95 12.87
C VAL A 53 8.06 -12.28 11.98
N LEU A 54 8.28 -12.82 10.77
CA LEU A 54 7.22 -13.27 9.86
C LEU A 54 6.29 -14.27 10.54
N HIS A 55 6.85 -15.27 11.22
CA HIS A 55 6.07 -16.25 11.97
C HIS A 55 5.26 -15.60 13.11
N ALA A 56 5.88 -14.70 13.88
CA ALA A 56 5.23 -13.99 14.98
C ALA A 56 4.01 -13.17 14.54
N ILE A 57 4.02 -12.63 13.31
CA ILE A 57 2.91 -11.85 12.75
C ILE A 57 1.94 -12.69 11.90
N GLY A 58 2.08 -14.02 11.93
CA GLY A 58 1.19 -14.96 11.26
C GLY A 58 1.37 -15.03 9.74
N ARG A 59 2.53 -14.62 9.20
CA ARG A 59 2.86 -14.83 7.78
C ARG A 59 3.22 -16.28 7.53
N LYS A 60 2.75 -16.79 6.39
CA LYS A 60 2.99 -18.17 5.94
C LYS A 60 4.15 -18.31 4.96
N HIS A 61 4.67 -17.19 4.46
CA HIS A 61 5.85 -17.18 3.60
C HIS A 61 7.13 -16.97 4.42
N THR A 62 8.24 -17.44 3.86
CA THR A 62 9.60 -17.16 4.36
C THR A 62 10.18 -15.91 3.69
N ALA A 63 11.26 -15.39 4.27
CA ALA A 63 12.07 -14.34 3.68
C ALA A 63 12.60 -14.73 2.29
N GLN A 64 13.01 -16.00 2.11
CA GLN A 64 13.49 -16.50 0.82
C GLN A 64 12.39 -16.46 -0.24
N GLN A 65 11.17 -16.86 0.09
CA GLN A 65 10.05 -16.78 -0.86
C GLN A 65 9.74 -15.34 -1.29
N ALA A 66 9.97 -14.35 -0.43
CA ALA A 66 9.83 -12.95 -0.82
C ALA A 66 10.94 -12.49 -1.79
N VAL A 67 12.18 -12.93 -1.55
CA VAL A 67 13.30 -12.70 -2.47
C VAL A 67 13.04 -13.38 -3.82
N ASP A 68 12.59 -14.64 -3.82
CA ASP A 68 12.28 -15.39 -5.03
C ASP A 68 11.14 -14.74 -5.83
N ALA A 69 10.10 -14.24 -5.15
CA ALA A 69 9.00 -13.52 -5.79
C ALA A 69 9.47 -12.22 -6.46
N PHE A 70 10.36 -11.48 -5.81
CA PHE A 70 11.00 -10.29 -6.39
C PHE A 70 11.83 -10.64 -7.62
N GLN A 71 12.69 -11.65 -7.52
CA GLN A 71 13.55 -12.10 -8.62
C GLN A 71 12.73 -12.63 -9.80
N LEU A 72 11.63 -13.34 -9.54
CA LEU A 72 10.70 -13.78 -10.57
C LEU A 72 10.08 -12.58 -11.31
N ALA A 73 9.60 -11.58 -10.57
CA ALA A 73 9.06 -10.37 -11.19
C ALA A 73 10.11 -9.64 -12.03
N ARG A 74 11.34 -9.45 -11.51
CA ARG A 74 12.47 -8.91 -12.27
C ARG A 74 12.73 -9.69 -13.56
N PHE A 75 12.82 -11.02 -13.47
CA PHE A 75 13.02 -11.90 -14.62
C PHE A 75 11.91 -11.77 -15.67
N MET A 76 10.68 -11.49 -15.24
CA MET A 76 9.53 -11.28 -16.12
C MET A 76 9.46 -9.86 -16.70
N GLY A 77 10.48 -9.02 -16.46
CA GLY A 77 10.62 -7.70 -17.05
C GLY A 77 9.82 -6.61 -16.34
N PHE A 78 9.50 -6.79 -15.05
CA PHE A 78 9.09 -5.69 -14.21
C PHE A 78 10.34 -4.89 -13.83
N ASP A 79 10.33 -3.60 -14.17
CA ASP A 79 11.43 -2.65 -13.97
C ASP A 79 11.10 -1.56 -12.96
N ASN A 80 9.87 -1.49 -12.44
CA ASN A 80 9.46 -0.65 -11.31
C ASN A 80 8.75 -1.49 -10.24
N ILE A 81 9.51 -1.89 -9.22
CA ILE A 81 9.02 -2.70 -8.09
C ILE A 81 9.21 -1.94 -6.79
N ASN A 82 8.14 -1.89 -6.02
CA ASN A 82 8.13 -1.41 -4.66
C ASN A 82 8.22 -2.55 -3.65
N MET A 83 8.91 -2.30 -2.53
CA MET A 83 8.93 -3.20 -1.40
C MET A 83 8.52 -2.50 -0.10
N ASP A 84 7.42 -2.95 0.50
CA ASP A 84 6.93 -2.42 1.77
C ASP A 84 7.54 -3.14 2.97
N LEU A 85 8.11 -2.36 3.89
CA LEU A 85 8.61 -2.79 5.20
C LEU A 85 7.78 -2.20 6.32
N ILE A 86 7.74 -2.89 7.46
CA ILE A 86 7.00 -2.42 8.64
C ILE A 86 7.96 -2.40 9.83
N ALA A 87 8.23 -1.20 10.34
CA ALA A 87 8.95 -0.98 11.59
C ALA A 87 8.05 -1.26 12.80
N GLY A 88 8.67 -1.80 13.86
CA GLY A 88 8.02 -2.06 15.14
C GLY A 88 7.16 -3.31 15.20
N LEU A 89 7.38 -4.29 14.30
CA LEU A 89 6.70 -5.58 14.33
C LEU A 89 7.05 -6.37 15.61
N PRO A 90 6.13 -7.22 16.13
CA PRO A 90 6.42 -8.13 17.23
C PRO A 90 7.69 -8.96 17.00
N GLN A 91 8.53 -9.04 18.02
CA GLN A 91 9.82 -9.76 18.02
C GLN A 91 10.90 -9.16 17.09
N ASP A 92 10.62 -8.07 16.38
CA ASP A 92 11.62 -7.40 15.55
C ASP A 92 12.48 -6.46 16.41
N THR A 93 13.78 -6.44 16.12
CA THR A 93 14.77 -5.59 16.81
C THR A 93 15.37 -4.59 15.84
N PRO A 94 15.93 -3.45 16.29
CA PRO A 94 16.59 -2.51 15.40
C PRO A 94 17.65 -3.17 14.52
N ASP A 95 18.44 -4.13 15.04
CA ASP A 95 19.43 -4.88 14.26
C ASP A 95 18.81 -5.81 13.22
N SER A 96 17.74 -6.51 13.58
CA SER A 96 17.00 -7.36 12.64
C SER A 96 16.37 -6.54 11.51
N PHE A 97 15.80 -5.37 11.83
CA PHE A 97 15.26 -4.44 10.85
C PHE A 97 16.35 -3.84 9.96
N ARG A 98 17.50 -3.45 10.53
CA ARG A 98 18.69 -2.99 9.77
C ARG A 98 19.08 -4.03 8.73
N ASN A 99 19.26 -5.29 9.15
CA ASN A 99 19.59 -6.39 8.25
C ASN A 99 18.51 -6.61 7.17
N THR A 100 17.23 -6.50 7.53
CA THR A 100 16.12 -6.54 6.56
C THR A 100 16.24 -5.44 5.52
N LEU A 101 16.41 -4.19 5.95
CA LEU A 101 16.49 -3.04 5.06
C LEU A 101 17.70 -3.14 4.13
N ASP A 102 18.88 -3.47 4.66
CA ASP A 102 20.10 -3.63 3.86
C ASP A 102 19.94 -4.74 2.81
N ARG A 103 19.32 -5.87 3.18
CA ARG A 103 19.03 -6.96 2.22
C ARG A 103 18.03 -6.56 1.15
N VAL A 104 17.01 -5.77 1.49
CA VAL A 104 16.05 -5.22 0.53
C VAL A 104 16.72 -4.25 -0.43
N ILE A 105 17.56 -3.34 0.08
CA ILE A 105 18.33 -2.41 -0.75
C ILE A 105 19.24 -3.17 -1.71
N ALA A 106 19.84 -4.28 -1.27
CA ALA A 106 20.69 -5.13 -2.11
C ALA A 106 19.93 -5.88 -3.23
N LEU A 107 18.59 -5.97 -3.16
CA LEU A 107 17.76 -6.43 -4.29
C LEU A 107 17.55 -5.33 -5.34
N GLU A 108 17.94 -4.09 -5.02
CA GLU A 108 17.83 -2.90 -5.85
C GLU A 108 16.41 -2.57 -6.37
N PRO A 109 15.34 -2.65 -5.55
CA PRO A 109 14.03 -2.18 -5.97
C PRO A 109 14.07 -0.69 -6.37
N GLU A 110 13.03 -0.23 -7.05
CA GLU A 110 12.94 1.17 -7.46
C GLU A 110 12.34 2.04 -6.36
N SER A 111 11.51 1.44 -5.51
CA SER A 111 11.02 2.11 -4.31
C SER A 111 10.96 1.18 -3.10
N VAL A 112 11.16 1.75 -1.92
CA VAL A 112 10.98 1.10 -0.64
C VAL A 112 10.06 1.98 0.19
N THR A 113 8.98 1.40 0.70
CA THR A 113 8.09 2.12 1.63
C THR A 113 8.30 1.59 3.03
N VAL A 114 8.57 2.48 3.98
CA VAL A 114 8.71 2.13 5.39
C VAL A 114 7.47 2.59 6.13
N HIS A 115 6.72 1.62 6.62
CA HIS A 115 5.56 1.83 7.47
C HIS A 115 5.92 1.68 8.94
N THR A 116 5.15 2.33 9.80
CA THR A 116 5.18 2.07 11.25
C THR A 116 3.96 1.26 11.67
N LEU A 117 4.16 0.23 12.50
CA LEU A 117 3.05 -0.55 13.05
C LEU A 117 2.05 0.34 13.81
N THR A 118 0.75 0.10 13.61
CA THR A 118 -0.32 0.82 14.31
C THR A 118 -0.66 0.19 15.65
N LEU A 119 -1.01 1.00 16.65
CA LEU A 119 -1.36 0.57 18.01
C LEU A 119 -2.49 -0.45 18.06
N LYS A 120 -3.49 -0.35 17.16
CA LYS A 120 -4.57 -1.34 17.09
C LYS A 120 -4.05 -2.70 16.64
N ARG A 121 -3.22 -2.73 15.59
CA ARG A 121 -2.58 -3.97 15.12
C ARG A 121 -1.61 -4.51 16.15
N ALA A 122 -0.88 -3.62 16.83
CA ALA A 122 -0.06 -3.97 17.96
C ALA A 122 -0.92 -4.64 19.03
N ALA A 123 -2.04 -4.05 19.47
CA ALA A 123 -2.91 -4.65 20.47
C ALA A 123 -3.45 -6.04 20.05
N ASP A 124 -3.87 -6.21 18.80
CA ASP A 124 -4.35 -7.51 18.30
C ASP A 124 -3.21 -8.57 18.26
N LEU A 125 -1.98 -8.16 17.91
CA LEU A 125 -0.80 -9.04 17.85
C LEU A 125 -0.18 -9.32 19.22
N TYR A 126 -0.22 -8.34 20.13
CA TYR A 126 0.30 -8.41 21.49
C TYR A 126 -0.78 -8.83 22.50
N ALA A 127 -2.03 -9.11 22.10
CA ALA A 127 -3.06 -9.64 23.00
C ALA A 127 -2.65 -10.97 23.68
N GLN A 128 -1.54 -11.59 23.26
CA GLN A 128 -0.93 -12.79 23.84
C GLN A 128 0.34 -12.51 24.67
N GLY A 129 0.75 -11.25 24.90
CA GLY A 129 1.99 -10.92 25.62
C GLY A 129 2.01 -9.50 26.24
N GLU A 130 2.81 -9.34 27.28
CA GLU A 130 2.77 -8.23 28.25
C GLU A 130 2.74 -6.79 27.68
N ARG A 131 2.06 -5.94 28.47
CA ARG A 131 1.83 -4.52 28.27
C ARG A 131 3.16 -3.73 28.27
N GLN A 132 3.33 -2.87 27.27
CA GLN A 132 4.30 -1.77 27.20
C GLN A 132 5.79 -2.17 27.34
N ILE A 133 6.34 -2.75 26.29
CA ILE A 133 7.78 -2.62 25.98
C ILE A 133 7.91 -1.38 25.08
N ALA A 134 8.88 -0.50 25.38
CA ALA A 134 9.29 0.59 24.49
C ALA A 134 9.45 0.04 23.07
N ASN A 135 8.68 0.55 22.11
CA ASN A 135 8.68 -0.05 20.78
C ASN A 135 9.94 0.43 20.03
N PRO A 136 10.74 -0.47 19.45
CA PRO A 136 11.97 -0.09 18.76
C PRO A 136 11.75 0.67 17.43
N ALA A 137 10.50 0.97 17.05
CA ALA A 137 10.14 1.59 15.78
C ALA A 137 10.89 2.90 15.49
N ALA A 138 11.11 3.77 16.48
CA ALA A 138 11.83 5.03 16.26
C ALA A 138 13.24 4.79 15.70
N ALA A 139 14.02 3.91 16.35
CA ALA A 139 15.38 3.58 15.91
C ALA A 139 15.40 2.91 14.51
N MET A 140 14.34 2.17 14.16
CA MET A 140 14.18 1.55 12.84
C MET A 140 13.90 2.61 11.76
N VAL A 141 12.98 3.55 12.05
CA VAL A 141 12.63 4.66 11.15
C VAL A 141 13.82 5.60 10.97
N ASP A 142 14.55 5.93 12.05
CA ASP A 142 15.77 6.74 12.01
C ASP A 142 16.85 6.11 11.14
N TYR A 143 17.04 4.78 11.28
CA TYR A 143 17.95 4.07 10.39
C TYR A 143 17.48 4.13 8.93
N SER A 144 16.20 3.90 8.65
CA SER A 144 15.71 3.96 7.26
C SER A 144 15.84 5.34 6.63
N SER A 145 15.58 6.41 7.40
CA SER A 145 15.60 7.79 6.91
C SER A 145 17.01 8.29 6.59
N SER A 146 18.04 7.69 7.20
CA SER A 146 19.44 7.96 6.86
C SER A 146 19.97 7.01 5.78
N ARG A 147 19.63 5.72 5.87
CA ARG A 147 20.19 4.67 5.00
C ARG A 147 19.66 4.75 3.56
N LEU A 148 18.37 4.96 3.36
CA LEU A 148 17.75 4.99 2.03
C LEU A 148 18.27 6.17 1.17
N PRO A 149 18.33 7.42 1.66
CA PRO A 149 18.96 8.52 0.92
C PRO A 149 20.44 8.29 0.63
N ALA A 150 21.19 7.71 1.56
CA ALA A 150 22.60 7.36 1.34
C ALA A 150 22.80 6.28 0.25
N GLN A 151 21.73 5.59 -0.16
CA GLN A 151 21.71 4.60 -1.25
C GLN A 151 20.95 5.12 -2.48
N GLY A 152 20.66 6.42 -2.55
CA GLY A 152 20.06 7.07 -3.72
C GLY A 152 18.53 7.10 -3.76
N TYR A 153 17.85 6.63 -2.72
CA TYR A 153 16.38 6.70 -2.64
C TYR A 153 15.93 7.99 -1.98
N GLN A 154 15.15 8.80 -2.69
CA GLN A 154 14.62 10.08 -2.20
C GLN A 154 13.22 9.88 -1.60
N PRO A 155 12.91 10.49 -0.45
CA PRO A 155 11.55 10.50 0.07
C PRO A 155 10.64 11.28 -0.89
N TYR A 156 9.50 10.69 -1.28
CA TYR A 156 8.59 11.31 -2.26
C TYR A 156 7.15 11.46 -1.77
N TYR A 157 6.74 10.71 -0.75
CA TYR A 157 5.46 10.93 -0.06
C TYR A 157 5.56 10.50 1.40
N LEU A 158 4.71 11.12 2.22
CA LEU A 158 4.67 10.91 3.65
C LEU A 158 3.23 11.00 4.14
N TYR A 159 2.86 10.10 5.05
CA TYR A 159 1.59 10.22 5.76
C TYR A 159 1.65 9.61 7.15
N ARG A 160 0.82 10.13 8.04
CA ARG A 160 0.65 9.62 9.42
C ARG A 160 -0.69 8.93 9.53
N GLN A 161 -0.70 7.65 9.90
CA GLN A 161 -1.96 6.99 10.24
C GLN A 161 -2.35 7.36 11.66
N LYS A 162 -3.66 7.55 11.90
CA LYS A 162 -4.15 7.69 13.28
C LYS A 162 -3.75 6.44 14.07
N ASN A 163 -3.20 6.67 15.26
CA ASN A 163 -2.74 5.62 16.16
C ASN A 163 -1.54 4.81 15.63
N THR A 164 -0.61 5.42 14.89
CA THR A 164 0.75 4.85 14.74
C THR A 164 1.48 4.87 16.08
N LEU A 165 2.35 3.90 16.30
CA LEU A 165 3.26 3.93 17.44
C LEU A 165 4.07 5.22 17.42
N GLU A 166 4.13 5.89 18.57
CA GLU A 166 4.91 7.12 18.77
C GLU A 166 4.59 8.26 17.78
N ASN A 167 3.42 8.20 17.11
CA ASN A 167 3.03 9.14 16.05
C ASN A 167 4.04 9.23 14.89
N LEU A 168 4.78 8.13 14.66
CA LEU A 168 5.77 8.06 13.59
C LEU A 168 5.12 8.02 12.21
N GLU A 169 5.93 8.40 11.23
CA GLU A 169 5.55 8.60 9.84
C GLU A 169 5.67 7.31 9.05
N ASN A 170 4.85 7.18 8.01
CA ASN A 170 5.08 6.23 6.94
C ASN A 170 5.63 7.01 5.76
N VAL A 171 6.76 6.57 5.22
CA VAL A 171 7.48 7.31 4.18
C VAL A 171 7.78 6.36 3.03
N GLY A 172 7.45 6.79 1.83
CA GLY A 172 7.92 6.15 0.61
C GLY A 172 9.19 6.80 0.11
N TYR A 173 10.17 5.97 -0.21
CA TYR A 173 11.43 6.36 -0.82
C TYR A 173 11.52 5.74 -2.21
N ALA A 174 11.93 6.51 -3.21
CA ALA A 174 12.09 6.03 -4.57
C ALA A 174 13.40 6.53 -5.18
N LYS A 175 13.97 5.75 -6.09
CA LYS A 175 15.01 6.26 -7.00
C LYS A 175 14.39 7.37 -7.88
N PRO A 176 15.17 8.40 -8.28
CA PRO A 176 14.64 9.47 -9.13
C PRO A 176 13.97 8.94 -10.40
N GLY A 177 12.75 9.41 -10.68
CA GLY A 177 11.96 8.99 -11.84
C GLY A 177 11.05 7.77 -11.58
N TYR A 178 11.09 7.17 -10.39
CA TYR A 178 10.24 6.06 -9.99
C TYR A 178 9.25 6.42 -8.86
N GLU A 179 9.02 7.71 -8.64
CA GLU A 179 8.01 8.20 -7.70
C GLU A 179 6.61 7.74 -8.13
N SER A 180 5.82 7.22 -7.20
CA SER A 180 4.44 6.80 -7.51
C SER A 180 3.46 7.96 -7.38
N LEU A 181 2.85 8.34 -8.51
CA LEU A 181 1.77 9.31 -8.56
C LEU A 181 0.57 8.82 -7.76
N TYR A 182 0.21 7.54 -7.83
CA TYR A 182 -0.87 6.98 -7.04
C TYR A 182 -0.66 7.22 -5.55
N ASN A 183 0.52 6.92 -5.01
CA ASN A 183 0.82 7.10 -3.59
C ASN A 183 0.79 8.57 -3.16
N ILE A 184 1.20 9.50 -4.03
CA ILE A 184 1.09 10.94 -3.77
C ILE A 184 -0.39 11.36 -3.77
N LEU A 185 -1.13 11.05 -4.84
CA LEU A 185 -2.49 11.55 -5.08
C LEU A 185 -3.53 10.93 -4.14
N ILE A 186 -3.31 9.70 -3.66
CA ILE A 186 -4.21 9.06 -2.69
C ILE A 186 -4.17 9.79 -1.34
N MET A 187 -2.98 10.28 -0.94
CA MET A 187 -2.75 11.01 0.31
C MET A 187 -3.10 12.48 0.19
N ASP A 188 -2.88 13.07 -0.99
CA ASP A 188 -3.26 14.43 -1.29
C ASP A 188 -4.78 14.63 -1.20
N GLU A 189 -5.24 15.81 -0.79
CA GLU A 189 -6.65 16.12 -0.60
C GLU A 189 -7.28 16.92 -1.74
N THR A 190 -6.54 17.15 -2.84
CA THR A 190 -7.02 17.92 -4.00
C THR A 190 -7.65 17.04 -5.09
N GLN A 191 -7.41 15.74 -5.05
CA GLN A 191 -7.83 14.82 -6.11
C GLN A 191 -9.11 14.06 -5.78
N THR A 192 -10.00 13.96 -6.76
CA THR A 192 -11.13 13.03 -6.72
C THR A 192 -10.64 11.60 -7.00
N ILE A 193 -11.08 10.65 -6.18
CA ILE A 193 -10.74 9.22 -6.27
C ILE A 193 -12.03 8.42 -6.37
N PHE A 194 -12.15 7.59 -7.41
CA PHE A 194 -13.27 6.65 -7.56
C PHE A 194 -12.90 5.27 -7.03
N GLY A 195 -13.73 4.78 -6.10
CA GLY A 195 -13.61 3.44 -5.55
C GLY A 195 -14.60 2.47 -6.21
N ALA A 196 -14.09 1.36 -6.72
CA ALA A 196 -14.88 0.24 -7.23
C ALA A 196 -14.61 -1.04 -6.43
N GLY A 197 -15.63 -1.87 -6.22
CA GLY A 197 -15.50 -3.13 -5.49
C GLY A 197 -15.80 -3.04 -3.99
N CYS A 198 -15.86 -4.22 -3.36
CA CYS A 198 -16.10 -4.38 -1.93
C CYS A 198 -15.02 -3.64 -1.11
N GLY A 199 -15.43 -2.90 -0.07
CA GLY A 199 -14.55 -2.14 0.81
C GLY A 199 -13.93 -0.87 0.21
N ALA A 200 -14.17 -0.57 -1.06
CA ALA A 200 -13.65 0.63 -1.69
C ALA A 200 -14.31 1.92 -1.17
N SER A 201 -13.58 3.02 -1.22
CA SER A 201 -14.07 4.35 -0.87
C SER A 201 -13.86 5.30 -2.03
N THR A 202 -14.91 6.02 -2.41
CA THR A 202 -14.83 7.18 -3.30
C THR A 202 -14.57 8.44 -2.47
N LYS A 203 -13.64 9.29 -2.88
CA LYS A 203 -13.36 10.61 -2.32
C LYS A 203 -13.68 11.64 -3.40
N LEU A 204 -14.68 12.48 -3.19
CA LEU A 204 -15.03 13.57 -4.10
C LEU A 204 -14.53 14.88 -3.51
N VAL A 205 -13.83 15.66 -4.32
CA VAL A 205 -13.39 17.02 -3.97
C VAL A 205 -14.31 17.98 -4.73
N CYS A 206 -15.21 18.65 -4.01
CA CYS A 206 -16.17 19.59 -4.60
C CYS A 206 -15.49 20.93 -4.92
N PRO A 207 -16.06 21.76 -5.83
CA PRO A 207 -15.49 23.06 -6.21
C PRO A 207 -15.23 24.01 -5.04
N GLU A 208 -16.05 23.96 -3.98
CA GLU A 208 -15.86 24.76 -2.76
C GLU A 208 -14.74 24.23 -1.83
N GLY A 209 -14.01 23.20 -2.24
CA GLY A 209 -12.99 22.52 -1.43
C GLY A 209 -13.54 21.52 -0.41
N LYS A 210 -14.86 21.31 -0.36
CA LYS A 210 -15.50 20.30 0.50
C LYS A 210 -15.17 18.89 0.02
N ILE A 211 -14.76 18.02 0.94
CA ILE A 211 -14.48 16.61 0.65
C ILE A 211 -15.61 15.71 1.14
N THR A 212 -16.27 15.03 0.21
CA THR A 212 -17.28 14.01 0.51
C THR A 212 -16.70 12.61 0.27
N ARG A 213 -16.95 11.67 1.20
CA ARG A 213 -16.50 10.28 1.06
C ARG A 213 -17.68 9.33 1.04
N ILE A 214 -17.81 8.55 -0.04
CA ILE A 214 -18.87 7.54 -0.21
C ILE A 214 -18.23 6.16 -0.20
N ARG A 215 -18.64 5.32 0.76
CA ARG A 215 -18.01 4.01 1.02
C ARG A 215 -18.92 2.87 0.58
N ASN A 216 -18.31 1.90 -0.09
CA ASN A 216 -18.92 0.60 -0.34
C ASN A 216 -18.91 -0.23 0.94
N TYR A 217 -19.79 -1.25 0.99
CA TYR A 217 -19.83 -2.18 2.10
C TYR A 217 -18.50 -2.92 2.24
N LYS A 218 -18.06 -3.12 3.49
CA LYS A 218 -16.77 -3.74 3.80
C LYS A 218 -16.81 -5.26 3.64
N PHE A 219 -17.94 -5.88 3.94
CA PHE A 219 -18.07 -7.33 3.91
C PHE A 219 -18.67 -7.79 2.57
N PRO A 220 -18.10 -8.85 1.94
CA PRO A 220 -18.57 -9.32 0.64
C PRO A 220 -20.07 -9.65 0.59
N TYR A 221 -20.62 -10.24 1.65
CA TYR A 221 -22.03 -10.61 1.69
C TYR A 221 -22.96 -9.38 1.64
N GLU A 222 -22.62 -8.32 2.38
CA GLU A 222 -23.34 -7.05 2.32
C GLU A 222 -23.15 -6.36 0.97
N TYR A 223 -21.93 -6.38 0.43
CA TYR A 223 -21.64 -5.78 -0.87
C TYR A 223 -22.45 -6.43 -2.00
N ILE A 224 -22.57 -7.76 -1.99
CA ILE A 224 -23.34 -8.49 -3.01
C ILE A 224 -24.85 -8.35 -2.74
N GLY A 225 -25.28 -8.46 -1.48
CA GLY A 225 -26.70 -8.49 -1.11
C GLY A 225 -27.40 -7.13 -1.15
N GLN A 226 -26.67 -6.01 -1.18
CA GLN A 226 -27.22 -4.65 -1.15
C GLN A 226 -27.03 -3.92 -2.48
N PHE A 227 -27.33 -4.60 -3.60
CA PHE A 227 -27.07 -4.07 -4.94
C PHE A 227 -27.78 -2.73 -5.20
N ASP A 228 -29.08 -2.63 -4.92
CA ASP A 228 -29.85 -1.41 -5.18
C ASP A 228 -29.34 -0.21 -4.37
N ALA A 229 -29.00 -0.43 -3.09
CA ALA A 229 -28.39 0.60 -2.25
C ALA A 229 -27.00 1.01 -2.75
N LEU A 230 -26.22 0.09 -3.34
CA LEU A 230 -24.96 0.43 -3.99
C LEU A 230 -25.18 1.26 -5.26
N MET A 231 -26.20 0.95 -6.07
CA MET A 231 -26.53 1.74 -7.25
C MET A 231 -26.98 3.16 -6.87
N GLU A 232 -27.76 3.31 -5.80
CA GLU A 232 -28.12 4.63 -5.27
C GLU A 232 -26.90 5.43 -4.84
N LYS A 233 -25.90 4.81 -4.19
CA LYS A 233 -24.62 5.45 -3.89
C LYS A 233 -23.85 5.87 -5.15
N LYS A 234 -23.91 5.08 -6.23
CA LYS A 234 -23.30 5.46 -7.52
C LYS A 234 -24.01 6.67 -8.12
N GLU A 235 -25.33 6.71 -8.02
CA GLU A 235 -26.10 7.83 -8.51
C GLU A 235 -25.90 9.11 -7.68
N GLN A 236 -25.71 8.97 -6.36
CA GLN A 236 -25.26 10.09 -5.51
C GLN A 236 -23.92 10.66 -5.97
N ILE A 237 -22.94 9.80 -6.31
CA ILE A 237 -21.65 10.24 -6.85
C ILE A 237 -21.87 11.04 -8.15
N ARG A 238 -22.66 10.53 -9.09
CA ARG A 238 -22.96 11.20 -10.36
C ARG A 238 -23.57 12.59 -10.13
N ARG A 239 -24.58 12.70 -9.27
CA ARG A 239 -25.24 13.98 -8.94
C ARG A 239 -24.28 15.02 -8.37
N ILE A 240 -23.40 14.61 -7.45
CA ILE A 240 -22.40 15.52 -6.86
C ILE A 240 -21.44 16.05 -7.94
N MET A 241 -20.99 15.18 -8.85
CA MET A 241 -20.09 15.57 -9.94
C MET A 241 -20.74 16.51 -10.95
N GLU A 242 -22.04 16.34 -11.20
CA GLU A 242 -22.82 17.18 -12.11
C GLU A 242 -23.25 18.52 -11.48
N GLY A 243 -22.95 18.75 -10.19
CA GLY A 243 -23.32 19.97 -9.48
C GLY A 243 -24.81 20.06 -9.15
N ALA A 244 -25.53 18.94 -9.11
CA ALA A 244 -26.94 18.91 -8.72
C ALA A 244 -27.07 19.12 -7.21
N ASP A 245 -27.47 20.34 -6.83
CA ASP A 245 -27.73 20.74 -5.45
C ASP A 245 -29.01 20.09 -4.93
N TYR A 246 -28.88 19.14 -4.02
CA TYR A 246 -29.96 18.73 -3.13
C TYR A 246 -29.44 18.87 -1.72
N GLY A 247 -29.79 20.00 -1.10
CA GLY A 247 -29.53 20.29 0.30
C GLY A 247 -29.69 19.04 1.16
N VAL A 248 -28.59 18.65 1.80
CA VAL A 248 -28.55 17.61 2.83
C VAL A 248 -29.14 18.18 4.10
#